data_AF-A0A7K8A9N8-F1
#
_entry.id   AF-A0A7K8A9N8-F1
#
_cell.length_a   1.000
_cell.length_b   1.000
_cell.length_c   1.000
_cell.angle_alpha   90.00
_cell.angle_beta   90.00
_cell.angle_gamma   90.00
#
_symmetry.space_group_name_H-M   'P 1'
#
loop_
_entity.id
_entity.type
_entity.pdbx_description
1 polymer ?
#
loop_
_entity_poly.entity_id
_entity_poly.type
_entity_poly.pdbx_seq_one_letter_code
_entity_poly.pdbx_strand_id
1 'polypeptide(L)'
;KCGQKVQETSPWSSFALFTRIVGGNQVKQGSHPWQVSLKRRQKHFCGGTIVSAQWVVTAAHCTLDRNLLQYLHVTAGEHDLGLRESSEQTLSVKSVIQHPKFDPRTPMNYDIALLKLDGAFNFSSSVLPACLPQPGEKFEAGYICTACGWGRLKENGLLPQVLYEVNLPILNSRECSRALSTLKKPIPGDTIMCAGFPDGGRDACQ
;
A
#
# COMPACT_ATOMS: atom_id res chain seq x y z
N LYS A 1 -4.12 -15.38 12.40
CA LYS A 1 -3.23 -15.81 11.28
C LYS A 1 -3.11 -14.62 10.33
N CYS A 2 -1.91 -14.33 9.83
CA CYS A 2 -1.66 -13.23 8.89
C CYS A 2 -1.11 -13.79 7.56
N GLY A 3 -1.08 -12.98 6.51
CA GLY A 3 -0.41 -13.32 5.24
C GLY A 3 -1.08 -14.43 4.44
N GLN A 4 -2.32 -14.80 4.78
CA GLN A 4 -3.07 -15.79 4.03
C GLN A 4 -3.71 -15.11 2.81
N LYS A 5 -3.28 -15.51 1.61
CA LYS A 5 -4.04 -15.26 0.38
C LYS A 5 -5.03 -16.40 0.19
N VAL A 6 -6.21 -16.12 -0.35
CA VAL A 6 -7.13 -17.17 -0.81
C VAL A 6 -6.37 -17.96 -1.89
N GLN A 7 -6.17 -19.27 -1.65
CA GLN A 7 -5.42 -20.13 -2.56
C GLN A 7 -6.05 -20.09 -3.96
N GLU A 8 -5.29 -19.63 -4.94
CA GLU A 8 -5.56 -19.94 -6.33
C GLU A 8 -4.84 -21.24 -6.68
N THR A 9 -5.61 -22.27 -7.01
CA THR A 9 -5.12 -23.41 -7.78
C THR A 9 -4.92 -22.96 -9.23
N SER A 10 -3.82 -22.25 -9.49
CA SER A 10 -3.33 -22.03 -10.86
C SER A 10 -1.81 -22.04 -10.83
N PRO A 11 -1.14 -22.95 -11.57
CA PRO A 11 0.31 -22.94 -11.66
C PRO A 11 0.73 -21.66 -12.40
N TRP A 12 1.41 -20.77 -11.69
CA TRP A 12 2.05 -19.61 -12.29
C TRP A 12 3.07 -20.13 -13.30
N SER A 13 2.81 -19.95 -14.60
CA SER A 13 3.81 -20.24 -15.62
C SER A 13 4.88 -19.15 -15.55
N SER A 14 6.14 -19.57 -15.36
CA SER A 14 7.35 -18.74 -15.35
C SER A 14 7.45 -17.76 -16.53
N PHE A 15 6.72 -18.01 -17.61
CA PHE A 15 6.71 -17.21 -18.84
C PHE A 15 5.90 -15.91 -18.78
N ALA A 16 4.98 -15.72 -17.84
CA ALA A 16 4.20 -14.47 -17.71
C ALA A 16 4.96 -13.33 -17.00
N LEU A 17 6.14 -13.61 -16.43
CA LEU A 17 7.00 -12.60 -15.82
C LEU A 17 7.78 -11.76 -16.84
N PHE A 18 7.87 -12.23 -18.09
CA PHE A 18 8.65 -11.62 -19.17
C PHE A 18 7.82 -10.83 -20.19
N THR A 19 6.49 -10.79 -20.07
CA THR A 19 5.65 -9.94 -20.90
C THR A 19 5.66 -8.50 -20.37
N ARG A 20 6.01 -7.54 -21.24
CA ARG A 20 6.09 -6.11 -20.94
C ARG A 20 4.68 -5.54 -20.76
N ILE A 21 4.10 -5.71 -19.58
CA ILE A 21 2.84 -5.06 -19.18
C ILE A 21 3.17 -3.72 -18.52
N VAL A 22 2.68 -2.63 -19.11
CA VAL A 22 2.82 -1.25 -18.62
C VAL A 22 1.54 -0.89 -17.85
N GLY A 23 1.66 -0.41 -16.61
CA GLY A 23 0.50 0.11 -15.84
C GLY A 23 -0.16 -0.85 -14.84
N GLY A 24 0.45 -2.00 -14.55
CA GLY A 24 -0.10 -2.99 -13.60
C GLY A 24 -1.25 -3.82 -14.16
N ASN A 25 -1.84 -4.68 -13.33
CA ASN A 25 -2.99 -5.51 -13.66
C ASN A 25 -4.15 -5.20 -12.71
N GLN A 26 -5.38 -5.31 -13.20
CA GLN A 26 -6.55 -5.28 -12.34
C GLN A 26 -6.46 -6.43 -11.34
N VAL A 27 -6.66 -6.11 -10.06
CA VAL A 27 -6.65 -7.09 -8.97
C VAL A 27 -7.89 -7.97 -9.08
N LYS A 28 -7.76 -9.25 -8.75
CA LYS A 28 -8.94 -10.08 -8.51
C LYS A 28 -9.54 -9.73 -7.15
N GLN A 29 -10.85 -9.51 -7.09
CA GLN A 29 -11.56 -9.22 -5.85
C GLN A 29 -11.16 -10.19 -4.71
N GLY A 30 -10.75 -9.64 -3.57
CA GLY A 30 -10.32 -10.40 -2.40
C GLY A 30 -8.89 -10.97 -2.41
N SER A 31 -8.09 -10.80 -3.48
CA SER A 31 -6.73 -11.37 -3.53
C SER A 31 -5.69 -10.63 -2.68
N HIS A 32 -5.96 -9.37 -2.30
CA HIS A 32 -5.17 -8.58 -1.34
C HIS A 32 -6.02 -8.19 -0.12
N PRO A 33 -6.35 -9.14 0.76
CA PRO A 33 -7.36 -8.95 1.81
C PRO A 33 -6.91 -7.98 2.93
N TRP A 34 -5.65 -7.57 2.92
CA TRP A 34 -5.09 -6.57 3.84
C TRP A 34 -5.14 -5.15 3.28
N GLN A 35 -5.46 -4.95 2.01
CA GLN A 35 -5.53 -3.62 1.41
C GLN A 35 -6.75 -2.87 1.97
N VAL A 36 -6.54 -1.62 2.37
CA VAL A 36 -7.64 -0.73 2.77
C VAL A 36 -7.64 0.59 2.02
N SER A 37 -8.82 1.16 1.88
CA SER A 37 -9.08 2.49 1.37
C SER A 37 -9.27 3.45 2.55
N LEU A 38 -8.40 4.46 2.68
CA LEU A 38 -8.62 5.57 3.59
C LEU A 38 -9.51 6.58 2.86
N LYS A 39 -10.67 6.84 3.46
CA LYS A 39 -11.70 7.72 2.91
C LYS A 39 -11.87 8.95 3.79
N ARG A 40 -11.87 10.14 3.20
CA ARG A 40 -12.29 11.39 3.83
C ARG A 40 -13.65 11.77 3.28
N ARG A 41 -14.68 11.84 4.12
CA ARG A 41 -16.06 12.12 3.67
C ARG A 41 -16.48 11.20 2.50
N GLN A 42 -16.23 9.90 2.64
CA GLN A 42 -16.50 8.85 1.64
C GLN A 42 -15.63 8.87 0.37
N LYS A 43 -14.69 9.80 0.22
CA LYS A 43 -13.78 9.85 -0.93
C LYS A 43 -12.43 9.24 -0.59
N HIS A 44 -12.00 8.26 -1.38
CA HIS A 44 -10.66 7.68 -1.31
C HIS A 44 -9.60 8.78 -1.48
N PHE A 45 -8.54 8.73 -0.66
CA PHE A 45 -7.40 9.63 -0.81
C PHE A 45 -6.05 8.97 -0.50
N CYS A 46 -6.03 7.86 0.24
CA CYS A 46 -4.82 7.11 0.58
C CYS A 46 -5.12 5.62 0.75
N GLY A 47 -4.07 4.80 0.67
CA GLY A 47 -4.11 3.39 1.03
C GLY A 47 -3.65 3.11 2.47
N GLY A 48 -3.79 1.86 2.88
CA GLY A 48 -3.22 1.33 4.11
C GLY A 48 -3.22 -0.19 4.10
N THR A 49 -2.69 -0.77 5.17
CA THR A 49 -2.57 -2.22 5.35
C THR A 49 -3.09 -2.65 6.71
N ILE A 50 -3.99 -3.63 6.72
CA ILE A 50 -4.46 -4.27 7.97
C ILE A 50 -3.30 -5.07 8.57
N VAL A 51 -2.96 -4.78 9.83
CA VAL A 51 -1.94 -5.54 10.59
C VAL A 51 -2.55 -6.29 11.78
N SER A 52 -3.75 -5.89 12.21
CA SER A 52 -4.60 -6.66 13.11
C SER A 52 -6.06 -6.21 12.98
N ALA A 53 -6.98 -6.84 13.71
CA ALA A 53 -8.40 -6.51 13.65
C ALA A 53 -8.71 -5.04 13.99
N GLN A 54 -7.88 -4.38 14.80
CA GLN A 54 -8.09 -2.99 15.24
C GLN A 54 -7.02 -2.01 14.76
N TRP A 55 -6.07 -2.47 13.96
CA TRP A 55 -4.90 -1.68 13.60
C TRP A 55 -4.59 -1.75 12.11
N VAL A 56 -4.37 -0.57 11.54
CA VAL A 56 -3.97 -0.36 10.15
C VAL A 56 -2.68 0.47 10.13
N VAL A 57 -1.72 0.04 9.31
CA VAL A 57 -0.53 0.83 8.97
C VAL A 57 -0.83 1.67 7.72
N THR A 58 -0.40 2.93 7.71
CA THR A 58 -0.48 3.81 6.55
C THR A 58 0.74 4.75 6.54
N ALA A 59 0.84 5.61 5.53
CA ALA A 59 1.85 6.66 5.49
C ALA A 59 1.49 7.81 6.43
N ALA A 60 2.47 8.41 7.09
CA ALA A 60 2.24 9.54 7.98
C ALA A 60 1.75 10.77 7.21
N HIS A 61 2.21 10.98 5.97
CA HIS A 61 1.75 12.07 5.11
C HIS A 61 0.24 12.01 4.81
N CYS A 62 -0.38 10.83 4.87
CA CYS A 62 -1.84 10.67 4.73
C CYS A 62 -2.62 11.23 5.92
N THR A 63 -1.94 11.64 7.01
CA THR A 63 -2.56 12.00 8.28
C THR A 63 -2.26 13.43 8.74
N LEU A 64 -1.79 14.29 7.83
CA LEU A 64 -1.33 15.65 8.15
C LEU A 64 -2.46 16.63 8.52
N ASP A 65 -3.69 16.40 8.06
CA ASP A 65 -4.81 17.30 8.34
C ASP A 65 -5.30 17.11 9.79
N ARG A 66 -5.22 18.17 10.59
CA ARG A 66 -5.62 18.16 12.02
C ARG A 66 -7.10 17.86 12.24
N ASN A 67 -7.95 18.15 11.25
CA ASN A 67 -9.38 17.88 11.30
C ASN A 67 -9.76 16.56 10.63
N LEU A 68 -8.76 15.77 10.20
CA LEU A 68 -8.99 14.54 9.46
C LEU A 68 -9.76 13.50 10.29
N LEU A 69 -9.45 13.37 11.59
CA LEU A 69 -9.96 12.29 12.42
C LEU A 69 -11.49 12.19 12.41
N GLN A 70 -12.20 13.33 12.45
CA GLN A 70 -13.67 13.37 12.43
C GLN A 70 -14.26 12.83 11.11
N TYR A 71 -13.52 12.89 10.02
CA TYR A 71 -14.00 12.52 8.68
C TYR A 71 -13.30 11.28 8.11
N LEU A 72 -12.34 10.71 8.85
CA LEU A 72 -11.51 9.60 8.44
C LEU A 72 -12.20 8.28 8.69
N HIS A 73 -12.39 7.54 7.61
CA HIS A 73 -12.90 6.18 7.62
C HIS A 73 -11.90 5.27 6.93
N VAL A 74 -11.82 4.02 7.40
CA VAL A 74 -11.04 2.97 6.77
C VAL A 74 -12.00 1.91 6.27
N THR A 75 -11.98 1.65 4.96
CA THR A 75 -12.78 0.59 4.33
C THR A 75 -11.86 -0.57 3.94
N ALA A 76 -12.11 -1.76 4.51
CA ALA A 76 -11.50 -3.02 4.12
C ALA A 76 -12.44 -3.84 3.23
N GLY A 77 -11.92 -4.79 2.46
CA GLY A 77 -12.72 -5.64 1.56
C GLY A 77 -13.29 -4.91 0.34
N GLU A 78 -12.79 -3.69 0.09
CA GLU A 78 -13.06 -2.83 -1.05
C GLU A 78 -12.28 -3.30 -2.29
N HIS A 79 -12.94 -3.30 -3.45
CA HIS A 79 -12.34 -3.62 -4.74
C HIS A 79 -12.67 -2.57 -5.80
N ASP A 80 -13.93 -2.12 -5.89
CA ASP A 80 -14.38 -1.08 -6.82
C ASP A 80 -14.98 0.12 -6.06
N LEU A 81 -14.26 1.23 -6.04
CA LEU A 81 -14.63 2.47 -5.35
C LEU A 81 -15.97 3.07 -5.83
N GLY A 82 -16.45 2.68 -7.00
CA GLY A 82 -17.73 3.12 -7.57
C GLY A 82 -18.93 2.29 -7.12
N LEU A 83 -18.70 1.16 -6.45
CA LEU A 83 -19.72 0.24 -5.98
C LEU A 83 -19.73 0.18 -4.45
N ARG A 84 -20.81 -0.39 -3.90
CA ARG A 84 -20.87 -0.81 -2.50
C ARG A 84 -20.92 -2.32 -2.46
N GLU A 85 -19.83 -2.95 -2.09
CA GLU A 85 -19.67 -4.40 -2.09
C GLU A 85 -20.04 -5.00 -0.73
N SER A 86 -20.57 -6.23 -0.74
CA SER A 86 -20.95 -6.94 0.49
C SER A 86 -19.75 -7.33 1.36
N SER A 87 -18.55 -7.37 0.78
CA SER A 87 -17.29 -7.61 1.49
C SER A 87 -16.80 -6.40 2.29
N GLU A 88 -17.33 -5.20 2.02
CA GLU A 88 -16.84 -3.98 2.62
C GLU A 88 -17.11 -3.90 4.12
N GLN A 89 -16.08 -3.53 4.86
CA GLN A 89 -16.18 -3.17 6.28
C GLN A 89 -15.59 -1.78 6.45
N THR A 90 -16.43 -0.82 6.79
CA THR A 90 -16.01 0.57 7.02
C THR A 90 -16.02 0.89 8.51
N LEU A 91 -14.88 1.31 9.05
CA LEU A 91 -14.71 1.68 10.45
C LEU A 91 -14.18 3.11 10.56
N SER A 92 -14.63 3.84 11.58
CA SER A 92 -14.06 5.14 11.96
C SER A 92 -12.71 4.95 12.65
N VAL A 93 -11.89 5.99 12.67
CA VAL A 93 -10.57 5.97 13.34
C VAL A 93 -10.68 6.62 14.71
N LYS A 94 -10.30 5.88 15.76
CA LYS A 94 -10.27 6.34 17.15
C LYS A 94 -9.06 7.22 17.44
N SER A 95 -7.90 6.88 16.92
CA SER A 95 -6.67 7.65 17.10
C SER A 95 -5.65 7.39 16.00
N VAL A 96 -4.83 8.39 15.71
CA VAL A 96 -3.68 8.30 14.80
C VAL A 96 -2.40 8.41 15.61
N ILE A 97 -1.42 7.54 15.33
CA ILE A 97 -0.10 7.55 15.95
C ILE A 97 0.93 7.67 14.82
N GLN A 98 1.47 8.88 14.62
CA GLN A 98 2.56 9.10 13.68
C GLN A 98 3.88 8.69 14.32
N HIS A 99 4.83 8.23 13.49
CA HIS A 99 6.18 7.99 13.98
C HIS A 99 6.79 9.29 14.54
N PRO A 100 7.40 9.29 15.73
CA PRO A 100 7.86 10.51 16.40
C PRO A 100 8.98 11.26 15.66
N LYS A 101 9.66 10.58 14.73
CA LYS A 101 10.70 11.16 13.87
C LYS A 101 10.21 11.59 12.48
N PHE A 102 8.91 11.45 12.18
CA PHE A 102 8.35 11.93 10.93
C PHE A 102 8.39 13.46 10.88
N ASP A 103 8.92 14.01 9.79
CA ASP A 103 8.93 15.46 9.54
C ASP A 103 8.26 15.75 8.18
N PRO A 104 7.13 16.47 8.15
CA PRO A 104 6.43 16.79 6.90
C PRO A 104 7.27 17.62 5.92
N ARG A 105 8.37 18.26 6.35
CA ARG A 105 9.30 19.00 5.49
C ARG A 105 10.25 18.08 4.70
N THR A 106 10.39 16.83 5.16
CA THR A 106 11.17 15.74 4.53
C THR A 106 10.33 14.46 4.55
N PRO A 107 9.22 14.43 3.77
CA PRO A 107 8.09 13.54 4.02
C PRO A 107 8.35 12.06 3.70
N MET A 108 9.54 11.68 3.22
CA MET A 108 9.87 10.29 2.91
C MET A 108 10.53 9.55 4.08
N ASN A 109 11.14 10.28 5.03
CA ASN A 109 11.78 9.66 6.19
C ASN A 109 10.77 9.42 7.30
N TYR A 110 10.80 8.20 7.86
CA TYR A 110 9.87 7.77 8.91
C TYR A 110 8.39 8.02 8.54
N ASP A 111 8.05 7.92 7.25
CA ASP A 111 6.70 8.16 6.72
C ASP A 111 5.75 7.00 7.03
N ILE A 112 5.47 6.80 8.31
CA ILE A 112 4.64 5.71 8.81
C ILE A 112 3.77 6.19 9.96
N ALA A 113 2.50 5.78 9.93
CA ALA A 113 1.54 6.00 10.99
C ALA A 113 0.69 4.75 11.24
N LEU A 114 0.24 4.61 12.48
CA LEU A 114 -0.75 3.63 12.90
C LEU A 114 -2.10 4.28 13.08
N LEU A 115 -3.14 3.65 12.54
CA LEU A 115 -4.53 4.00 12.79
C LEU A 115 -5.12 2.96 13.74
N LYS A 116 -5.58 3.44 14.91
CA LYS A 116 -6.41 2.62 15.81
C LYS A 116 -7.86 2.80 15.41
N LEU A 117 -8.53 1.72 15.07
CA LEU A 117 -9.93 1.76 14.65
C LEU A 117 -10.87 1.89 15.85
N ASP A 118 -12.00 2.56 15.66
CA ASP A 118 -13.11 2.58 16.63
C ASP A 118 -14.03 1.39 16.37
N GLY A 119 -13.54 0.21 16.76
CA GLY A 119 -14.15 -1.08 16.42
C GLY A 119 -13.07 -2.10 16.05
N ALA A 120 -13.49 -3.17 15.38
CA ALA A 120 -12.60 -4.21 14.88
C ALA A 120 -13.16 -4.79 13.57
N PHE A 121 -12.28 -5.12 12.63
CA PHE A 121 -12.65 -5.90 11.45
C PHE A 121 -13.03 -7.32 11.84
N ASN A 122 -14.09 -7.82 11.21
CA ASN A 122 -14.43 -9.24 11.21
C ASN A 122 -13.68 -9.90 10.07
N PHE A 123 -12.69 -10.74 10.39
CA PHE A 123 -11.90 -11.38 9.36
C PHE A 123 -12.73 -12.32 8.49
N SER A 124 -12.50 -12.26 7.18
CA SER A 124 -13.20 -13.00 6.14
C SER A 124 -12.24 -13.34 5.00
N SER A 125 -12.71 -13.97 3.93
CA SER A 125 -11.87 -14.24 2.74
C SER A 125 -11.31 -12.97 2.09
N SER A 126 -11.97 -11.83 2.26
CA SER A 126 -11.59 -10.54 1.65
C SER A 126 -11.02 -9.53 2.65
N VAL A 127 -10.96 -9.89 3.94
CA VAL A 127 -10.48 -9.02 5.03
C VAL A 127 -9.60 -9.84 5.97
N LEU A 128 -8.27 -9.71 5.82
CA LEU A 128 -7.26 -10.43 6.60
C LEU A 128 -6.04 -9.54 6.83
N PRO A 129 -5.30 -9.74 7.94
CA PRO A 129 -4.10 -8.96 8.19
C PRO A 129 -2.90 -9.46 7.35
N ALA A 130 -2.06 -8.53 6.92
CA ALA A 130 -0.70 -8.82 6.44
C ALA A 130 0.21 -9.20 7.61
N CYS A 131 1.25 -10.00 7.35
CA CYS A 131 2.29 -10.23 8.33
C CYS A 131 3.26 -9.05 8.34
N LEU A 132 3.74 -8.69 9.53
CA LEU A 132 4.84 -7.75 9.68
C LEU A 132 6.18 -8.50 9.58
N PRO A 133 7.21 -7.87 9.00
CA PRO A 133 8.56 -8.43 9.03
C PRO A 133 9.11 -8.49 10.45
N GLN A 134 10.05 -9.40 10.68
CA GLN A 134 10.79 -9.44 11.94
C GLN A 134 11.78 -8.28 12.04
N PRO A 135 12.13 -7.82 13.27
CA PRO A 135 13.17 -6.81 13.44
C PRO A 135 14.48 -7.22 12.75
N GLY A 136 14.94 -6.40 11.80
CA GLY A 136 16.18 -6.65 11.05
C GLY A 136 16.06 -7.65 9.91
N GLU A 137 14.86 -8.13 9.59
CA GLU A 137 14.62 -8.95 8.39
C GLU A 137 15.01 -8.16 7.13
N LYS A 138 15.75 -8.82 6.24
CA LYS A 138 16.24 -8.23 4.99
C LYS A 138 15.60 -8.94 3.81
N PHE A 139 15.20 -8.17 2.82
CA PHE A 139 14.70 -8.67 1.55
C PHE A 139 15.79 -8.50 0.50
N GLU A 140 16.13 -9.59 -0.18
CA GLU A 140 17.21 -9.61 -1.17
C GLU A 140 16.86 -8.81 -2.42
N ALA A 141 17.87 -8.19 -3.04
CA ALA A 141 17.70 -7.51 -4.31
C ALA A 141 17.23 -8.50 -5.40
N GLY A 142 16.34 -8.03 -6.27
CA GLY A 142 15.68 -8.85 -7.28
C GLY A 142 14.47 -9.64 -6.78
N TYR A 143 14.23 -9.72 -5.47
CA TYR A 143 12.99 -10.30 -4.95
C TYR A 143 11.79 -9.49 -5.44
N ILE A 144 10.76 -10.17 -5.95
CA ILE A 144 9.58 -9.51 -6.52
C ILE A 144 8.59 -9.19 -5.41
N CYS A 145 8.35 -7.90 -5.17
CA CYS A 145 7.28 -7.42 -4.31
C CYS A 145 6.09 -6.94 -5.15
N THR A 146 4.90 -6.95 -4.55
CA THR A 146 3.67 -6.44 -5.16
C THR A 146 3.23 -5.17 -4.45
N ALA A 147 3.02 -4.10 -5.20
CA ALA A 147 2.29 -2.92 -4.74
C ALA A 147 0.85 -2.99 -5.27
N CYS A 148 -0.14 -2.61 -4.46
CA CYS A 148 -1.53 -2.55 -4.89
C CYS A 148 -2.24 -1.30 -4.36
N GLY A 149 -3.23 -0.80 -5.10
CA GLY A 149 -3.97 0.39 -4.72
C GLY A 149 -4.85 0.95 -5.85
N TRP A 150 -5.51 2.06 -5.55
CA TRP A 150 -6.32 2.84 -6.49
C TRP A 150 -5.61 4.13 -6.93
N GLY A 151 -4.27 4.10 -6.93
CA GLY A 151 -3.43 5.21 -7.40
C GLY A 151 -3.46 5.36 -8.91
N ARG A 152 -2.96 6.49 -9.43
CA ARG A 152 -2.95 6.74 -10.87
C ARG A 152 -2.18 5.66 -11.63
N LEU A 153 -2.74 5.19 -12.75
CA LEU A 153 -2.09 4.20 -13.62
C LEU A 153 -1.04 4.81 -14.57
N LYS A 154 -1.04 6.14 -14.67
CA LYS A 154 -0.10 6.95 -15.46
C LYS A 154 0.02 8.34 -14.84
N GLU A 155 1.16 8.99 -15.05
CA GLU A 155 1.37 10.37 -14.61
C GLU A 155 0.21 11.27 -15.09
N ASN A 156 -0.38 12.04 -14.19
CA ASN A 156 -1.54 12.92 -14.44
C ASN A 156 -2.83 12.20 -14.93
N GLY A 157 -2.89 10.86 -14.92
CA GLY A 157 -4.08 10.08 -15.29
C GLY A 157 -5.19 10.11 -14.22
N LEU A 158 -6.40 9.69 -14.56
CA LEU A 158 -7.48 9.54 -13.56
C LEU A 158 -7.19 8.38 -12.61
N LEU A 159 -7.73 8.44 -11.39
CA LEU A 159 -7.70 7.32 -10.46
C LEU A 159 -8.59 6.19 -11.00
N PRO A 160 -8.09 4.94 -11.05
CA PRO A 160 -8.93 3.80 -11.39
C PRO A 160 -9.98 3.59 -10.30
N GLN A 161 -11.19 3.18 -10.71
CA GLN A 161 -12.24 2.80 -9.75
C GLN A 161 -11.93 1.43 -9.13
N VAL A 162 -11.41 0.53 -9.94
CA VAL A 162 -11.03 -0.82 -9.51
C VAL A 162 -9.61 -0.85 -8.96
N LEU A 163 -9.36 -1.74 -8.01
CA LEU A 163 -8.04 -1.99 -7.43
C LEU A 163 -7.06 -2.58 -8.46
N TYR A 164 -5.83 -2.06 -8.51
CA TYR A 164 -4.75 -2.56 -9.36
C TYR A 164 -3.56 -3.05 -8.55
N GLU A 165 -2.74 -3.90 -9.16
CA GLU A 165 -1.47 -4.38 -8.62
C GLU A 165 -0.34 -4.24 -9.64
N VAL A 166 0.88 -4.08 -9.14
CA VAL A 166 2.10 -4.10 -9.94
C VAL A 166 3.20 -4.87 -9.22
N ASN A 167 3.88 -5.76 -9.96
CA ASN A 167 5.03 -6.52 -9.47
C ASN A 167 6.32 -5.77 -9.82
N LEU A 168 7.13 -5.51 -8.80
CA LEU A 168 8.37 -4.73 -8.87
C LEU A 168 9.50 -5.49 -8.17
N PRO A 169 10.71 -5.57 -8.75
CA PRO A 169 11.87 -6.13 -8.07
C PRO A 169 12.40 -5.13 -7.06
N ILE A 170 12.85 -5.63 -5.92
CA ILE A 170 13.62 -4.84 -4.95
C ILE A 170 14.96 -4.44 -5.58
N LEU A 171 15.29 -3.16 -5.52
CA LEU A 171 16.57 -2.63 -6.00
C LEU A 171 17.66 -2.85 -4.96
N ASN A 172 18.90 -3.02 -5.42
CA ASN A 172 20.04 -3.04 -4.51
C ASN A 172 20.33 -1.64 -3.94
N SER A 173 21.07 -1.57 -2.83
CA SER A 173 21.36 -0.32 -2.13
C SER A 173 22.05 0.73 -3.01
N ARG A 174 22.87 0.31 -3.99
CA ARG A 174 23.57 1.23 -4.89
C ARG A 174 22.60 1.88 -5.89
N GLU A 175 21.74 1.08 -6.50
CA GLU A 175 20.69 1.56 -7.42
C GLU A 175 19.70 2.46 -6.71
N CYS A 176 19.23 2.06 -5.52
CA CYS A 176 18.33 2.85 -4.70
C CYS A 176 18.96 4.18 -4.30
N SER A 177 20.21 4.17 -3.81
CA SER A 177 20.93 5.41 -3.45
C SER A 177 21.12 6.33 -4.66
N ARG A 178 21.44 5.77 -5.83
CA ARG A 178 21.55 6.55 -7.08
C ARG A 178 20.20 7.18 -7.44
N ALA A 179 19.11 6.43 -7.37
CA ALA A 179 17.76 6.94 -7.64
C ALA A 179 17.39 8.10 -6.67
N LEU A 180 17.58 7.88 -5.36
CA LEU A 180 17.28 8.89 -4.33
C LEU A 180 18.17 10.14 -4.44
N SER A 181 19.39 10.01 -4.94
CA SER A 181 20.29 11.17 -5.14
C SER A 181 19.84 12.13 -6.25
N THR A 182 18.95 11.68 -7.15
CA THR A 182 18.39 12.54 -8.20
C THR A 182 17.25 13.43 -7.70
N LEU A 183 16.74 13.18 -6.48
CA LEU A 183 15.69 13.99 -5.88
C LEU A 183 16.22 15.38 -5.51
N LYS A 184 15.34 16.40 -5.62
CA LYS A 184 15.66 17.80 -5.24
C LYS A 184 16.17 17.93 -3.79
N LYS A 185 15.79 17.00 -2.91
CA LYS A 185 16.27 16.87 -1.54
C LYS A 185 16.74 15.42 -1.34
N PRO A 186 18.04 15.14 -1.40
CA PRO A 186 18.57 13.80 -1.17
C PRO A 186 18.19 13.29 0.22
N ILE A 187 17.89 11.99 0.31
CA ILE A 187 17.45 11.34 1.54
C ILE A 187 18.47 10.27 1.93
N PRO A 188 18.91 10.21 3.20
CA PRO A 188 19.70 9.09 3.70
C PRO A 188 18.89 7.79 3.58
N GLY A 189 19.43 6.79 2.88
CA GLY A 189 18.71 5.56 2.51
C GLY A 189 18.41 4.57 3.63
N ASP A 190 18.61 4.94 4.90
CA ASP A 190 18.59 3.99 6.03
C ASP A 190 17.17 3.61 6.47
N THR A 191 16.15 4.38 6.08
CA THR A 191 14.73 4.12 6.39
C THR A 191 13.89 3.81 5.15
N ILE A 192 14.52 3.59 4.00
CA ILE A 192 13.85 3.46 2.70
C ILE A 192 14.35 2.21 1.98
N MET A 193 13.43 1.52 1.33
CA MET A 193 13.71 0.48 0.35
C MET A 193 13.15 0.95 -1.00
N CYS A 194 13.89 0.73 -2.08
CA CYS A 194 13.42 1.03 -3.43
C CYS A 194 13.01 -0.26 -4.14
N ALA A 195 11.95 -0.20 -4.95
CA ALA A 195 11.56 -1.25 -5.86
C ALA A 195 11.15 -0.64 -7.20
N GLY A 196 11.50 -1.31 -8.30
CA GLY A 196 11.23 -0.77 -9.64
C GLY A 196 12.17 -1.36 -10.69
N PHE A 197 11.82 -1.14 -11.96
CA PHE A 197 12.72 -1.50 -13.06
C PHE A 197 13.61 -0.29 -13.39
N PRO A 198 14.94 -0.45 -13.47
CA PRO A 198 15.86 0.64 -13.81
C PRO A 198 15.53 1.36 -15.13
N ASP A 199 14.98 0.62 -16.09
CA ASP A 199 14.56 1.14 -17.40
C ASP A 199 13.15 1.76 -17.40
N GLY A 200 12.50 1.84 -16.23
CA GLY A 200 11.15 2.34 -16.06
C GLY A 200 10.04 1.41 -16.56
N GLY A 201 8.86 1.98 -16.80
CA GLY A 201 7.70 1.28 -17.40
C GLY A 201 6.74 0.59 -16.43
N ARG A 202 7.18 0.23 -15.21
CA ARG A 202 6.32 -0.23 -14.11
C ARG A 202 6.68 0.54 -12.84
N ASP A 203 5.69 1.19 -12.24
CA ASP A 203 5.87 1.98 -11.03
C ASP A 203 4.57 2.04 -10.22
N ALA A 204 4.69 2.31 -8.92
CA ALA A 204 3.56 2.64 -8.06
C ALA A 204 3.39 4.17 -8.06
N CYS A 205 2.36 4.66 -8.76
CA CYS A 205 2.08 6.10 -8.81
C CYS A 205 0.86 6.44 -7.92
N GLN A 206 0.90 7.63 -7.32
CA GLN A 206 -0.20 8.17 -6.51
C GLN A 206 -1.19 8.95 -7.38
#